data_AF-A0A1E7EMQ5-F1
#
_entry.id   AF-A0A1E7EMQ5-F1
#
_cell.length_a   1.000
_cell.length_b   1.000
_cell.length_c   1.000
_cell.angle_alpha   90.00
_cell.angle_beta   90.00
_cell.angle_gamma   90.00
#
_symmetry.space_group_name_H-M   'P 1'
#
loop_
_entity.id
_entity.type
_entity.pdbx_description
1 polymer ?
#
loop_
_entity_poly.entity_id
_entity_poly.type
_entity_poly.pdbx_seq_one_letter_code
_entity_poly.pdbx_strand_id
1 'polypeptide(L)'
;LGRWVNRQRINFKNNELSKERINHLESIGFVWDSHDAKWMEMYKLLVAYKKRHTSTNVPSKYKKVPKLGSWVLAQRQLYRNNELSEEQINHLESIGFIWNVFDAKWTATYHILVEYKKQHKGSTTVPTRYTKDPSLGKWVYKQRCDYNKGNLSEKRLKLLNAINFVWSA
;
A
#
# COMPACT_ATOMS: atom_id res chain seq x y z
N LEU A 1 27.93 9.29 26.73
CA LEU A 1 26.47 9.40 26.50
C LEU A 1 25.82 8.07 26.05
N GLY A 2 26.30 7.39 25.00
CA GLY A 2 25.61 6.21 24.42
C GLY A 2 25.29 5.05 25.38
N ARG A 3 26.19 4.70 26.31
CA ARG A 3 25.93 3.65 27.31
C ARG A 3 24.76 3.97 28.25
N TRP A 4 24.65 5.25 28.65
CA TRP A 4 23.56 5.70 29.52
C TRP A 4 22.22 5.68 28.77
N VAL A 5 22.20 6.15 27.52
CA VAL A 5 21.02 6.09 26.64
C VAL A 5 20.55 4.64 26.48
N ASN A 6 21.48 3.71 26.19
CA ASN A 6 21.12 2.29 26.04
C ASN A 6 20.57 1.70 27.34
N ARG A 7 21.14 2.07 28.49
CA ARG A 7 20.62 1.66 29.79
C ARG A 7 19.22 2.22 30.07
N GLN A 8 18.94 3.49 29.73
CA GLN A 8 17.56 4.01 29.86
C GLN A 8 16.58 3.22 28.97
N ARG A 9 16.97 2.86 27.74
CA ARG A 9 16.12 2.06 26.84
C ARG A 9 15.85 0.64 27.35
N ILE A 10 16.87 -0.02 27.92
CA ILE A 10 16.72 -1.34 28.55
C ILE A 10 15.78 -1.26 29.75
N ASN A 11 16.02 -0.30 30.65
CA ASN A 11 15.18 -0.13 31.84
C ASN A 11 13.73 0.24 31.48
N PHE A 12 13.50 1.00 30.41
CA PHE A 12 12.17 1.27 29.88
C PHE A 12 11.47 -0.01 29.42
N LYS A 13 12.15 -0.84 28.60
CA LYS A 13 11.62 -2.13 28.13
C LYS A 13 11.32 -3.12 29.27
N ASN A 14 12.09 -3.04 30.36
CA ASN A 14 11.90 -3.88 31.54
C ASN A 14 10.87 -3.30 32.54
N ASN A 15 10.23 -2.16 32.27
CA ASN A 15 9.35 -1.44 33.20
C ASN A 15 10.04 -1.03 34.53
N GLU A 16 11.35 -0.80 34.50
CA GLU A 16 12.17 -0.42 35.67
C GLU A 16 12.34 1.10 35.83
N LEU A 17 11.72 1.91 34.96
CA LEU A 17 11.76 3.37 35.04
C LEU A 17 10.52 3.93 35.73
N SER A 18 10.73 4.94 36.58
CA SER A 18 9.61 5.68 37.19
C SER A 18 8.86 6.50 36.14
N LYS A 19 7.57 6.76 36.39
CA LYS A 19 6.74 7.59 35.52
C LYS A 19 7.30 9.01 35.38
N GLU A 20 7.84 9.60 36.45
CA GLU A 20 8.45 10.94 36.37
C GLU A 20 9.66 10.94 35.43
N ARG A 21 10.46 9.87 35.47
CA ARG A 21 11.64 9.74 34.63
C ARG A 21 11.29 9.55 33.16
N ILE A 22 10.24 8.77 32.88
CA ILE A 22 9.69 8.61 31.52
C ILE A 22 9.24 9.97 30.99
N ASN A 23 8.39 10.68 31.74
CA ASN A 23 7.86 11.99 31.34
C ASN A 23 8.97 13.03 31.09
N HIS A 24 10.03 13.03 31.91
CA HIS A 24 11.15 13.97 31.72
C HIS A 24 11.99 13.66 30.48
N LEU A 25 12.13 12.37 30.14
CA LEU A 25 12.83 11.96 28.92
C LEU A 25 11.96 12.24 27.68
N GLU A 26 10.66 12.01 27.76
CA GLU A 26 9.72 12.35 26.68
C GLU A 26 9.63 13.86 26.44
N SER A 27 9.68 14.69 27.49
CA SER A 27 9.60 16.16 27.35
C SER A 27 10.79 16.77 26.61
N ILE A 28 11.95 16.10 26.64
CA ILE A 28 13.14 16.49 25.87
C ILE A 28 13.23 15.77 24.51
N GLY A 29 12.18 15.04 24.10
CA GLY A 29 12.12 14.32 22.83
C GLY A 29 13.01 13.08 22.77
N PHE A 30 13.26 12.43 23.92
CA PHE A 30 14.11 11.25 23.98
C PHE A 30 13.52 10.09 23.17
N VAL A 31 14.33 9.57 22.23
CA VAL A 31 13.94 8.44 21.38
C VAL A 31 14.23 7.12 22.10
N TRP A 32 13.17 6.45 22.55
CA TRP A 32 13.23 5.14 23.21
C TRP A 32 13.66 4.02 22.27
N ASP A 33 13.17 4.00 21.03
CA ASP A 33 13.64 3.05 20.01
C ASP A 33 14.19 3.77 18.78
N SER A 34 15.51 3.62 18.57
CA SER A 34 16.16 4.19 17.39
C SER A 34 15.72 3.55 16.07
N HIS A 35 15.15 2.34 16.11
CA HIS A 35 14.55 1.73 14.93
C HIS A 35 13.25 2.45 14.57
N ASP A 36 12.42 2.77 15.57
CA ASP A 36 11.17 3.51 15.34
C ASP A 36 11.44 4.94 14.85
N ALA A 37 12.48 5.61 15.37
CA ALA A 37 12.86 6.92 14.83
C ALA A 37 13.24 6.86 13.34
N LYS A 38 14.06 5.88 12.94
CA LYS A 38 14.42 5.68 11.52
C LYS A 38 13.21 5.32 10.68
N TRP A 39 12.31 4.49 11.21
CA TRP A 39 11.06 4.14 10.53
C TRP A 39 10.21 5.39 10.31
N MET A 40 10.06 6.23 11.34
CA MET A 40 9.30 7.48 11.30
C MET A 40 9.91 8.50 10.33
N GLU A 41 11.22 8.57 10.20
CA GLU A 41 11.88 9.38 9.16
C GLU A 41 11.50 8.92 7.75
N MET A 42 11.53 7.62 7.49
CA MET A 42 11.11 7.05 6.19
C MET A 42 9.62 7.25 5.94
N TYR A 43 8.79 7.11 6.97
CA TYR A 43 7.37 7.42 6.91
C TYR A 43 7.12 8.90 6.54
N LYS A 44 7.83 9.85 7.15
CA LYS A 44 7.76 11.28 6.78
C LYS A 44 8.14 11.51 5.31
N LEU A 45 9.15 10.80 4.81
CA LEU A 45 9.53 10.85 3.39
C LEU A 45 8.42 10.30 2.48
N LEU A 46 7.74 9.23 2.89
CA LEU A 46 6.59 8.69 2.17
C LEU A 46 5.42 9.67 2.16
N VAL A 47 5.11 10.32 3.28
CA VAL A 47 4.09 11.38 3.36
C VAL A 47 4.41 12.50 2.37
N ALA A 48 5.66 12.96 2.34
CA ALA A 48 6.11 13.98 1.40
C ALA A 48 6.02 13.51 -0.06
N TYR A 49 6.31 12.24 -0.33
CA TYR A 49 6.12 11.65 -1.66
C TYR A 49 4.66 11.64 -2.07
N LYS A 50 3.75 11.20 -1.20
CA LYS A 50 2.30 11.17 -1.45
C LYS A 50 1.77 12.56 -1.76
N LYS A 51 2.17 13.59 -1.02
CA LYS A 51 1.78 14.97 -1.31
C LYS A 51 2.17 15.44 -2.72
N ARG A 52 3.28 14.93 -3.26
CA ARG A 52 3.79 15.30 -4.60
C ARG A 52 3.19 14.48 -5.74
N HIS A 53 2.88 13.20 -5.50
CA HIS A 53 2.49 12.25 -6.55
C HIS A 53 1.07 11.70 -6.39
N THR A 54 0.32 12.12 -5.36
CA THR A 54 -1.03 11.64 -4.99
C THR A 54 -1.14 10.14 -4.72
N SER A 55 -0.02 9.42 -4.66
CA SER A 55 0.04 7.97 -4.49
C SER A 55 1.15 7.59 -3.51
N THR A 56 0.98 6.47 -2.81
CA THR A 56 2.05 5.86 -2.00
C THR A 56 2.83 4.79 -2.78
N ASN A 57 2.51 4.57 -4.05
CA ASN A 57 3.24 3.63 -4.89
C ASN A 57 4.55 4.27 -5.39
N VAL A 58 5.61 4.08 -4.61
CA VAL A 58 6.95 4.59 -4.93
C VAL A 58 7.66 3.60 -5.85
N PRO A 59 8.20 4.04 -7.02
CA PRO A 59 9.04 3.21 -7.86
C PRO A 59 10.27 2.70 -7.11
N SER A 60 10.68 1.44 -7.35
CA SER A 60 11.87 0.86 -6.71
C SER A 60 13.14 1.68 -6.95
N LYS A 61 13.28 2.27 -8.15
CA LYS A 61 14.40 3.14 -8.53
C LYS A 61 14.03 4.64 -8.45
N TYR A 62 13.38 5.06 -7.37
CA TYR A 62 13.02 6.48 -7.19
C TYR A 62 14.26 7.36 -7.03
N LYS A 63 14.61 8.11 -8.09
CA LYS A 63 15.89 8.84 -8.19
C LYS A 63 16.16 9.83 -7.05
N LYS A 64 15.12 10.53 -6.57
CA LYS A 64 15.27 11.58 -5.56
C LYS A 64 15.62 11.03 -4.17
N VAL A 65 15.04 9.89 -3.83
CA VAL A 65 15.31 9.17 -2.56
C VAL A 65 15.34 7.68 -2.85
N PRO A 66 16.47 7.11 -3.33
CA PRO A 66 16.53 5.72 -3.77
C PRO A 66 16.10 4.72 -2.69
N LYS A 67 16.39 5.02 -1.42
CA LYS A 67 16.02 4.17 -0.28
C LYS A 67 14.51 4.07 -0.05
N LEU A 68 13.72 5.05 -0.48
CA LEU A 68 12.28 5.08 -0.23
C LEU A 68 11.53 3.98 -0.98
N GLY A 69 11.91 3.73 -2.24
CA GLY A 69 11.31 2.66 -3.05
C GLY A 69 11.51 1.28 -2.41
N SER A 70 12.74 0.97 -2.02
CA SER A 70 13.07 -0.28 -1.32
C SER A 70 12.38 -0.38 0.04
N TRP A 71 12.30 0.72 0.80
CA TRP A 71 11.62 0.74 2.09
C TRP A 71 10.12 0.47 1.97
N VAL A 72 9.44 1.06 0.98
CA VAL A 72 8.02 0.78 0.68
C VAL A 72 7.80 -0.69 0.33
N LEU A 73 8.70 -1.29 -0.46
CA LEU A 73 8.65 -2.71 -0.76
C LEU A 73 8.84 -3.57 0.50
N ALA A 74 9.78 -3.20 1.37
CA ALA A 74 9.99 -3.87 2.64
C ALA A 74 8.74 -3.80 3.53
N GLN A 75 8.06 -2.65 3.63
CA GLN A 75 6.83 -2.54 4.43
C GLN A 75 5.75 -3.53 3.97
N ARG A 76 5.58 -3.69 2.66
CA ARG A 76 4.63 -4.68 2.10
C ARG A 76 5.02 -6.13 2.39
N GLN A 77 6.32 -6.42 2.52
CA GLN A 77 6.81 -7.75 2.88
C GLN A 77 6.60 -8.00 4.38
N LEU A 78 7.01 -7.07 5.23
CA LEU A 78 6.82 -7.13 6.68
C LEU A 78 5.34 -7.29 7.04
N TYR A 79 4.44 -6.55 6.38
CA TYR A 79 2.99 -6.71 6.59
C TYR A 79 2.49 -8.12 6.26
N ARG A 80 2.94 -8.70 5.13
CA ARG A 80 2.56 -10.07 4.74
C ARG A 80 3.09 -11.13 5.69
N ASN A 81 4.21 -10.85 6.35
CA ASN A 81 4.80 -11.73 7.34
C ASN A 81 4.26 -11.50 8.77
N ASN A 82 3.35 -10.55 8.98
CA ASN A 82 2.89 -10.10 10.29
C ASN A 82 4.02 -9.58 11.20
N GLU A 83 5.04 -8.96 10.60
CA GLU A 83 6.23 -8.43 11.29
C GLU A 83 6.16 -6.90 11.53
N LEU A 84 5.11 -6.22 11.05
CA LEU A 84 4.87 -4.81 11.37
C LEU A 84 4.11 -4.68 12.69
N SER A 85 4.47 -3.68 13.49
CA SER A 85 3.67 -3.31 14.65
C SER A 85 2.33 -2.70 14.23
N GLU A 86 1.33 -2.81 15.09
CA GLU A 86 0.00 -2.24 14.87
C GLU A 86 0.07 -0.71 14.65
N GLU A 87 0.94 -0.01 15.39
CA GLU A 87 1.18 1.42 15.20
C GLU A 87 1.73 1.76 13.81
N GLN A 88 2.68 0.96 13.30
CA GLN A 88 3.24 1.14 11.96
C GLN A 88 2.19 0.89 10.87
N ILE A 89 1.34 -0.12 11.05
CA ILE A 89 0.20 -0.40 10.17
C ILE A 89 -0.76 0.80 10.18
N ASN A 90 -1.18 1.27 11.35
CA ASN A 90 -2.09 2.40 11.50
C ASN A 90 -1.53 3.67 10.85
N HIS A 91 -0.23 3.95 11.01
CA HIS A 91 0.43 5.05 10.32
C HIS A 91 0.35 4.92 8.79
N LEU A 92 0.69 3.76 8.23
CA LEU A 92 0.63 3.52 6.79
C LEU A 92 -0.82 3.60 6.27
N GLU A 93 -1.79 3.04 6.99
CA GLU A 93 -3.19 3.08 6.62
C GLU A 93 -3.78 4.49 6.68
N SER A 94 -3.37 5.32 7.64
CA SER A 94 -3.81 6.72 7.76
C SER A 94 -3.48 7.55 6.51
N ILE A 95 -2.47 7.14 5.74
CA ILE A 95 -2.09 7.77 4.48
C ILE A 95 -2.54 6.98 3.26
N GLY A 96 -3.46 6.03 3.41
CA GLY A 96 -4.00 5.21 2.33
C GLY A 96 -2.92 4.39 1.63
N PHE A 97 -2.02 3.77 2.41
CA PHE A 97 -0.93 3.00 1.85
C PHE A 97 -1.42 1.80 1.04
N ILE A 98 -0.95 1.71 -0.21
CA ILE A 98 -1.27 0.60 -1.10
C ILE A 98 -0.41 -0.63 -0.73
N TRP A 99 -1.00 -1.55 0.03
CA TRP A 99 -0.43 -2.84 0.39
C TRP A 99 -0.23 -3.76 -0.81
N ASN A 100 -1.24 -3.85 -1.69
CA ASN A 100 -1.19 -4.64 -2.91
C ASN A 100 -1.39 -3.77 -4.15
N VAL A 101 -0.30 -3.52 -4.89
CA VAL A 101 -0.30 -2.69 -6.11
C VAL A 101 -1.09 -3.35 -7.23
N PHE A 102 -1.08 -4.67 -7.33
CA PHE A 102 -1.82 -5.39 -8.36
C PHE A 102 -3.33 -5.27 -8.15
N ASP A 103 -3.79 -5.37 -6.89
CA ASP A 103 -5.20 -5.18 -6.57
C ASP A 103 -5.64 -3.72 -6.76
N ALA A 104 -4.81 -2.76 -6.35
CA ALA A 104 -5.10 -1.35 -6.61
C ALA A 104 -5.20 -1.05 -8.11
N LYS A 105 -4.27 -1.56 -8.92
CA LYS A 105 -4.31 -1.44 -10.38
C LYS A 105 -5.55 -2.13 -10.97
N TRP A 106 -5.85 -3.34 -10.51
CA TRP A 106 -7.03 -4.08 -10.95
C TRP A 106 -8.32 -3.30 -10.66
N THR A 107 -8.44 -2.74 -9.46
CA THR A 107 -9.59 -1.92 -9.05
C THR A 107 -9.70 -0.65 -9.87
N ALA A 108 -8.58 0.04 -10.14
CA ALA A 108 -8.56 1.21 -11.00
C ALA A 108 -9.05 0.88 -12.42
N THR A 109 -8.57 -0.21 -13.01
CA THR A 109 -9.01 -0.64 -14.36
C THR A 109 -10.46 -1.12 -14.36
N TYR A 110 -10.93 -1.74 -13.27
CA TYR A 110 -12.35 -2.06 -13.09
C TYR A 110 -13.22 -0.80 -13.15
N HIS A 111 -12.82 0.30 -12.49
CA HIS A 111 -13.55 1.57 -12.60
C HIS A 111 -13.53 2.15 -14.02
N ILE A 112 -12.42 2.00 -14.76
CA ILE A 112 -12.37 2.37 -16.18
C ILE A 112 -13.40 1.55 -16.99
N LEU A 113 -13.54 0.26 -16.71
CA LEU A 113 -14.57 -0.58 -17.35
C LEU A 113 -15.99 -0.12 -17.00
N VAL A 114 -16.23 0.29 -15.75
CA VAL A 114 -17.53 0.84 -15.33
C VAL A 114 -17.86 2.12 -16.11
N GLU A 115 -16.89 3.01 -16.31
CA GLU A 115 -17.08 4.22 -17.13
C GLU A 115 -17.26 3.89 -18.61
N TYR A 116 -16.50 2.93 -19.15
CA TYR A 116 -16.71 2.42 -20.50
C TYR A 116 -18.16 1.93 -20.69
N LYS A 117 -18.68 1.17 -19.72
CA LYS A 117 -20.05 0.66 -19.73
C LYS A 117 -21.08 1.78 -19.84
N LYS A 118 -20.92 2.86 -19.07
CA LYS A 118 -21.79 4.04 -19.13
C LYS A 118 -21.76 4.69 -20.52
N GLN A 119 -20.58 4.80 -21.13
CA GLN A 119 -20.40 5.41 -22.44
C GLN A 119 -20.90 4.54 -23.60
N HIS A 120 -20.99 3.22 -23.41
CA HIS A 120 -21.34 2.25 -24.46
C HIS A 120 -22.68 1.55 -24.19
N LYS A 121 -23.69 2.32 -23.78
CA LYS A 121 -25.08 1.85 -23.61
C LYS A 121 -25.22 0.60 -22.73
N GLY A 122 -24.41 0.49 -21.68
CA GLY A 122 -24.44 -0.65 -20.78
C GLY A 122 -23.58 -1.85 -21.21
N SER A 123 -22.88 -1.78 -22.35
CA SER A 123 -22.02 -2.86 -22.83
C SER A 123 -20.71 -2.95 -22.05
N THR A 124 -20.37 -4.16 -21.62
CA THR A 124 -19.05 -4.50 -21.05
C THR A 124 -18.12 -5.16 -22.08
N THR A 125 -18.57 -5.27 -23.33
CA THR A 125 -17.79 -5.85 -24.42
C THR A 125 -16.80 -4.81 -24.96
N VAL A 126 -15.58 -4.88 -24.43
CA VAL A 126 -14.45 -4.09 -24.92
C VAL A 126 -13.68 -4.91 -25.98
N PRO A 127 -13.44 -4.38 -27.20
CA PRO A 127 -12.60 -5.04 -28.18
C PRO A 127 -11.19 -5.29 -27.64
N THR A 128 -10.58 -6.45 -27.91
CA THR A 128 -9.22 -6.75 -27.46
C THR A 128 -8.20 -5.73 -27.99
N ARG A 129 -8.43 -5.22 -29.21
CA ARG A 129 -7.64 -4.14 -29.85
C ARG A 129 -8.34 -2.78 -29.72
N TYR A 130 -8.83 -2.44 -28.53
CA TYR A 130 -9.44 -1.15 -28.28
C TYR A 130 -8.41 -0.03 -28.39
N THR A 131 -8.55 0.83 -29.39
CA THR A 131 -7.54 1.84 -29.74
C THR A 131 -7.51 3.02 -28.79
N LYS A 132 -8.67 3.39 -28.21
CA LYS A 132 -8.76 4.51 -27.25
C LYS A 132 -8.09 4.18 -25.91
N ASP A 133 -8.15 2.92 -25.49
CA ASP A 133 -7.41 2.40 -24.33
C ASP A 133 -7.00 0.93 -24.54
N PRO A 134 -5.82 0.69 -25.14
CA PRO A 134 -5.33 -0.67 -25.38
C PRO A 134 -5.12 -1.48 -24.09
N SER A 135 -4.96 -0.81 -22.94
CA SER A 135 -4.76 -1.48 -21.66
C SER A 135 -6.05 -2.10 -21.15
N LEU A 136 -7.18 -1.42 -21.34
CA LEU A 136 -8.52 -1.92 -20.98
C LEU A 136 -8.89 -3.16 -21.79
N GLY A 137 -8.70 -3.14 -23.11
CA GLY A 137 -9.01 -4.28 -23.99
C GLY A 137 -8.23 -5.55 -23.61
N LYS A 138 -6.92 -5.40 -23.34
CA LYS A 138 -6.08 -6.50 -22.83
C LYS A 138 -6.52 -6.98 -21.45
N TRP A 139 -6.90 -6.06 -20.55
CA TRP A 139 -7.34 -6.40 -19.21
C TRP A 139 -8.66 -7.18 -19.22
N VAL A 140 -9.65 -6.77 -20.02
CA VAL A 140 -10.93 -7.47 -20.20
C VAL A 140 -10.72 -8.87 -20.76
N TYR A 141 -9.89 -9.01 -21.79
CA TYR A 141 -9.49 -10.31 -22.32
C TYR A 141 -8.87 -11.20 -21.23
N LYS A 142 -7.95 -10.66 -20.42
CA LYS A 142 -7.34 -11.40 -19.32
C LYS A 142 -8.35 -11.87 -18.28
N GLN A 143 -9.37 -11.07 -17.96
CA GLN A 143 -10.41 -11.49 -17.00
C GLN A 143 -11.19 -12.71 -17.50
N ARG A 144 -11.53 -12.74 -18.80
CA ARG A 144 -12.19 -13.90 -19.42
C ARG A 144 -11.31 -15.14 -19.39
N CYS A 145 -10.02 -15.00 -19.72
CA CYS A 145 -9.07 -16.10 -19.61
C CYS A 145 -8.92 -16.63 -18.18
N ASP A 146 -8.89 -15.74 -17.18
CA ASP A 146 -8.75 -16.14 -15.78
C ASP A 146 -10.01 -16.81 -15.25
N TYR A 147 -11.19 -16.35 -15.67
CA TYR A 147 -12.46 -17.01 -15.37
C TYR A 147 -12.50 -18.43 -15.95
N ASN A 148 -12.19 -18.60 -17.23
CA ASN A 148 -12.20 -19.92 -17.89
C ASN A 148 -11.20 -20.90 -17.28
N LYS A 149 -10.11 -20.40 -16.68
CA LYS A 149 -9.10 -21.22 -15.98
C LYS A 149 -9.40 -21.45 -14.49
N GLY A 150 -10.47 -20.86 -13.95
CA GLY A 150 -10.78 -20.92 -12.52
C GLY A 150 -9.81 -20.13 -11.63
N ASN A 151 -9.04 -19.20 -12.20
CA ASN A 151 -7.99 -18.44 -11.50
C ASN A 151 -8.48 -17.08 -10.97
N LEU A 152 -9.75 -16.74 -11.17
CA LEU A 152 -10.32 -15.48 -10.73
C LEU A 152 -10.77 -15.59 -9.27
N SER A 153 -10.32 -14.67 -8.42
CA SER A 153 -10.75 -14.64 -7.02
C SER A 153 -12.24 -14.35 -6.89
N GLU A 154 -12.88 -14.90 -5.86
CA GLU A 154 -14.31 -14.73 -5.60
C GLU A 154 -14.71 -13.24 -5.53
N LYS A 155 -13.88 -12.41 -4.90
CA LYS A 155 -14.09 -10.96 -4.82
C LYS A 155 -14.16 -10.31 -6.21
N ARG A 156 -13.23 -10.65 -7.11
CA ARG A 156 -13.18 -10.09 -8.46
C ARG A 156 -14.34 -10.59 -9.32
N LEU A 157 -14.72 -11.86 -9.15
CA LEU A 157 -15.89 -12.46 -9.79
C LEU A 157 -17.18 -11.73 -9.38
N LYS A 158 -17.40 -11.51 -8.08
CA LYS A 158 -18.56 -10.77 -7.56
C LYS A 158 -18.64 -9.35 -8.14
N LEU A 159 -17.52 -8.62 -8.17
CA LEU A 159 -17.48 -7.27 -8.74
C LEU A 159 -17.83 -7.23 -10.24
N LEU A 160 -17.27 -8.16 -11.02
CA LEU A 160 -17.56 -8.23 -12.46
C LEU A 160 -19.00 -8.67 -12.73
N ASN A 161 -19.53 -9.64 -11.98
CA ASN A 161 -20.92 -10.04 -12.11
C ASN A 161 -21.90 -8.92 -11.73
N ALA A 162 -21.58 -8.10 -10.73
CA ALA A 162 -22.41 -6.96 -10.32
C ALA A 162 -22.60 -5.90 -11.44
N ILE A 163 -21.69 -5.85 -12.42
CA ILE A 163 -21.82 -4.96 -13.57
C ILE A 163 -22.35 -5.69 -14.82
N ASN A 164 -22.90 -6.90 -14.69
CA ASN A 164 -23.33 -7.75 -15.80
C ASN A 164 -22.19 -7.92 -16.83
N PHE A 165 -20.99 -8.24 -16.35
CA PHE A 165 -19.84 -8.48 -17.21
C PHE A 165 -20.08 -9.68 -18.14
N VAL A 166 -19.87 -9.48 -19.44
CA VAL A 166 -20.05 -10.53 -20.44
C VAL A 166 -18.78 -11.39 -20.53
N TRP A 167 -18.90 -12.63 -20.05
CA TRP A 167 -17.83 -13.62 -20.04
C TRP A 167 -17.57 -14.26 -21.41
N SER A 168 -18.62 -14.46 -22.21
CA SER A 168 -18.56 -15.00 -23.57
C SER A 168 -18.65 -13.88 -24.62
N ALA A 169 -17.52 -13.55 -25.25
CA ALA A 169 -17.46 -12.63 -26.38
C ALA A 169 -16.44 -13.10 -27.40
#